data_AF-A0A7W8JHW2-F1
#
_entry.id   AF-A0A7W8JHW2-F1
#
_cell.length_a   1.000
_cell.length_b   1.000
_cell.length_c   1.000
_cell.angle_alpha   90.00
_cell.angle_beta   90.00
_cell.angle_gamma   90.00
#
_symmetry.space_group_name_H-M   'P 1'
#
loop_
_entity.id
_entity.type
_entity.pdbx_description
1 polymer ?
#
loop_
_entity_poly.entity_id
_entity_poly.type
_entity_poly.pdbx_seq_one_letter_code
_entity_poly.pdbx_strand_id
1 'polypeptide(L)'
;MIVLPRLHAGIDESFPHPRHALHEPNGLLAFGGDLSAERLLDAYRHGIFPWFNEGEPILWWSPDPRCVFRTDALHVSRRTRRSLASCGWTVTVDHAFDRVIHGCAGARANERGTWISPDMMQAYQTLHDRGDAHSVEIWDDVHLVGGIYGVAVGKLFCGESMFSAVSGGSKAALIALCALLAERGYPLLDAQVTNPHLVSMGAIDMPREAFLARVEALSAIDVPSGAWRDAKPSFLT
;
A
#
# COMPACT_ATOMS: atom_id res chain seq x y z
N MET A 1 -7.10 1.38 30.92
CA MET A 1 -6.41 0.12 30.53
C MET A 1 -7.00 -0.27 29.20
N ILE A 2 -6.18 -0.31 28.14
CA ILE A 2 -6.62 -0.78 26.82
C ILE A 2 -6.60 -2.32 26.86
N VAL A 3 -7.70 -2.96 26.48
CA VAL A 3 -7.80 -4.42 26.35
C VAL A 3 -7.94 -4.72 24.87
N LEU A 4 -6.96 -5.41 24.30
CA LEU A 4 -6.95 -5.80 22.89
C LEU A 4 -6.96 -7.33 22.77
N PRO A 5 -7.67 -7.91 21.79
CA PRO A 5 -7.51 -9.31 21.42
C PRO A 5 -6.05 -9.63 21.07
N ARG A 6 -5.55 -10.74 21.61
CA ARG A 6 -4.25 -11.30 21.26
C ARG A 6 -4.45 -12.39 20.22
N LEU A 7 -3.76 -12.28 19.10
CA LEU A 7 -3.70 -13.30 18.08
C LEU A 7 -2.54 -14.27 18.36
N HIS A 8 -2.76 -15.55 18.06
CA HIS A 8 -1.75 -16.59 18.07
C HIS A 8 -1.19 -16.81 16.66
N ALA A 9 0.02 -17.36 16.57
CA ALA A 9 0.64 -17.69 15.28
C ALA A 9 -0.15 -18.81 14.56
N GLY A 10 -0.04 -18.84 13.23
CA GLY A 10 -0.83 -19.71 12.35
C GLY A 10 -2.10 -19.02 11.84
N ILE A 11 -2.95 -19.74 11.09
CA ILE A 11 -4.15 -19.18 10.44
C ILE A 11 -5.47 -19.69 11.02
N ASP A 12 -5.42 -20.53 12.05
CA ASP A 12 -6.61 -21.13 12.65
C ASP A 12 -7.47 -20.11 13.40
N GLU A 13 -6.89 -18.97 13.76
CA GLU A 13 -7.56 -17.86 14.45
C GLU A 13 -7.82 -16.69 13.49
N SER A 14 -9.10 -16.40 13.27
CA SER A 14 -9.59 -15.28 12.46
C SER A 14 -9.40 -13.93 13.15
N PHE A 15 -9.25 -12.86 12.35
CA PHE A 15 -9.23 -11.50 12.88
C PHE A 15 -10.56 -11.12 13.56
N PRO A 16 -10.54 -10.33 14.65
CA PRO A 16 -11.73 -9.68 15.17
C PRO A 16 -12.33 -8.76 14.10
N HIS A 17 -13.65 -8.64 14.07
CA HIS A 17 -14.30 -7.80 13.08
C HIS A 17 -13.84 -6.32 13.22
N PRO A 18 -13.43 -5.62 12.14
CA PRO A 18 -12.84 -4.27 12.21
C PRO A 18 -13.70 -3.19 12.89
N ARG A 19 -15.02 -3.35 12.91
CA ARG A 19 -15.98 -2.54 13.71
C ARG A 19 -15.62 -2.43 15.20
N HIS A 20 -14.86 -3.39 15.75
CA HIS A 20 -14.44 -3.40 17.15
C HIS A 20 -13.11 -2.68 17.40
N ALA A 21 -12.46 -2.14 16.35
CA ALA A 21 -11.23 -1.39 16.51
C ALA A 21 -11.47 -0.12 17.34
N LEU A 22 -10.46 0.23 18.13
CA LEU A 22 -10.50 1.39 19.03
C LEU A 22 -10.69 2.70 18.25
N HIS A 23 -11.34 3.66 18.90
CA HIS A 23 -11.35 5.04 18.42
C HIS A 23 -10.02 5.76 18.71
N GLU A 24 -9.38 5.44 19.83
CA GLU A 24 -8.09 6.00 20.22
C GLU A 24 -7.24 4.90 20.89
N PRO A 25 -6.07 4.53 20.33
CA PRO A 25 -5.54 4.95 19.03
C PRO A 25 -6.45 4.52 17.86
N ASN A 26 -6.68 5.42 16.91
CA ASN A 26 -7.65 5.19 15.83
C ASN A 26 -7.32 3.94 15.01
N GLY A 27 -8.23 2.96 15.07
CA GLY A 27 -8.16 1.75 14.28
C GLY A 27 -7.38 0.62 14.90
N LEU A 28 -6.77 0.78 16.08
CA LEU A 28 -6.05 -0.33 16.73
C LEU A 28 -7.04 -1.47 17.06
N LEU A 29 -6.80 -2.67 16.53
CA LEU A 29 -7.76 -3.77 16.55
C LEU A 29 -7.28 -4.98 17.36
N ALA A 30 -6.03 -5.39 17.15
CA ALA A 30 -5.46 -6.59 17.79
C ALA A 30 -3.93 -6.51 17.85
N PHE A 31 -3.32 -7.41 18.61
CA PHE A 31 -1.86 -7.57 18.64
C PHE A 31 -1.42 -9.04 18.60
N GLY A 32 -0.17 -9.29 18.22
CA GLY A 32 0.39 -10.64 18.12
C GLY A 32 0.17 -11.30 16.76
N GLY A 33 0.15 -12.62 16.74
CA GLY A 33 0.16 -13.42 15.52
C GLY A 33 1.55 -13.50 14.89
N ASP A 34 1.60 -13.50 13.57
CA ASP A 34 2.80 -13.55 12.74
C ASP A 34 2.61 -12.73 11.45
N LEU A 35 3.66 -12.63 10.63
CA LEU A 35 3.64 -11.99 9.31
C LEU A 35 3.67 -13.02 8.18
N SER A 36 3.08 -14.21 8.39
CA SER A 36 2.95 -15.17 7.31
C SER A 36 2.13 -14.57 6.16
N ALA A 37 2.45 -14.97 4.94
CA ALA A 37 1.77 -14.46 3.76
C ALA A 37 0.26 -14.73 3.79
N GLU A 38 -0.15 -15.91 4.29
CA GLU A 38 -1.56 -16.24 4.48
C GLU A 38 -2.27 -15.28 5.43
N ARG A 39 -1.65 -14.97 6.58
CA ARG A 39 -2.22 -14.06 7.59
C ARG A 39 -2.27 -12.63 7.09
N LEU A 40 -1.26 -12.17 6.36
CA LEU A 40 -1.27 -10.83 5.75
C LEU A 40 -2.38 -10.71 4.71
N LEU A 41 -2.50 -11.68 3.80
CA LEU A 41 -3.57 -11.68 2.80
C LEU A 41 -4.96 -11.73 3.45
N ASP A 42 -5.12 -12.52 4.51
CA ASP A 42 -6.36 -12.53 5.29
C ASP A 42 -6.65 -11.16 5.92
N ALA A 43 -5.65 -10.50 6.49
CA ALA A 43 -5.80 -9.15 7.02
C ALA A 43 -6.30 -8.16 5.95
N TYR A 44 -5.64 -8.11 4.78
CA TYR A 44 -6.06 -7.23 3.68
C TYR A 44 -7.45 -7.53 3.15
N ARG A 45 -7.85 -8.82 3.07
CA ARG A 45 -9.24 -9.23 2.73
C ARG A 45 -10.28 -8.72 3.72
N HIS A 46 -9.88 -8.39 4.94
CA HIS A 46 -10.75 -7.83 5.97
C HIS A 46 -10.52 -6.32 6.20
N GLY A 47 -9.73 -5.66 5.33
CA GLY A 47 -9.42 -4.24 5.47
C GLY A 47 -8.52 -3.93 6.66
N ILE A 48 -7.70 -4.89 7.08
CA ILE A 48 -6.77 -4.79 8.20
C ILE A 48 -5.34 -4.76 7.66
N PHE A 49 -4.45 -4.00 8.28
CA PHE A 49 -3.03 -3.98 7.95
C PHE A 49 -2.14 -4.00 9.20
N PRO A 50 -0.92 -4.58 9.12
CA PRO A 50 0.05 -4.52 10.19
C PRO A 50 0.75 -3.16 10.22
N TRP A 51 0.95 -2.59 11.41
CA TRP A 51 1.77 -1.38 11.56
C TRP A 51 2.31 -1.25 12.98
N PHE A 52 3.62 -1.38 13.16
CA PHE A 52 4.27 -1.37 14.47
C PHE A 52 5.74 -0.98 14.33
N ASN A 53 6.34 -0.47 15.40
CA ASN A 53 7.75 -0.13 15.44
C ASN A 53 8.62 -1.33 15.83
N GLU A 54 9.92 -1.23 15.55
CA GLU A 54 10.88 -2.22 16.04
C GLU A 54 10.83 -2.34 17.57
N GLY A 55 10.72 -3.57 18.07
CA GLY A 55 10.57 -3.87 19.50
C GLY A 55 9.13 -3.84 20.03
N GLU A 56 8.16 -3.37 19.24
CA GLU A 56 6.74 -3.53 19.55
C GLU A 56 6.25 -4.92 19.10
N PRO A 57 5.22 -5.49 19.76
CA PRO A 57 4.51 -6.63 19.18
C PRO A 57 3.86 -6.22 17.86
N ILE A 58 3.58 -7.19 16.98
CA ILE A 58 2.78 -6.93 15.78
C ILE A 58 1.45 -6.32 16.20
N LEU A 59 1.10 -5.16 15.63
CA LEU A 59 -0.18 -4.48 15.85
C LEU A 59 -0.96 -4.45 14.54
N TRP A 60 -2.27 -4.69 14.63
CA TRP A 60 -3.17 -4.77 13.49
C TRP A 60 -4.21 -3.65 13.55
N TRP A 61 -4.42 -2.99 12.41
CA TRP A 61 -5.16 -1.73 12.35
C TRP A 61 -6.27 -1.73 11.29
N SER A 62 -7.37 -1.04 11.58
CA SER A 62 -8.41 -0.66 10.64
C SER A 62 -9.04 0.68 11.07
N PRO A 63 -8.46 1.84 10.68
CA PRO A 63 -8.88 3.17 11.10
C PRO A 63 -10.24 3.58 10.54
N ASP A 64 -10.83 4.59 11.18
CA ASP A 64 -12.06 5.25 10.78
C ASP A 64 -11.92 6.78 10.92
N PRO A 65 -11.99 7.57 9.83
CA PRO A 65 -12.13 7.12 8.45
C PRO A 65 -10.88 6.40 7.90
N ARG A 66 -11.04 5.76 6.74
CA ARG A 66 -9.99 5.15 5.94
C ARG A 66 -9.58 6.04 4.78
N CYS A 67 -8.29 6.28 4.60
CA CYS A 67 -7.75 7.04 3.48
C CYS A 67 -7.70 6.20 2.20
N VAL A 68 -8.26 6.70 1.10
CA VAL A 68 -8.23 6.03 -0.20
C VAL A 68 -8.00 7.00 -1.35
N PHE A 69 -7.51 6.49 -2.47
CA PHE A 69 -7.60 7.14 -3.77
C PHE A 69 -8.63 6.44 -4.64
N ARG A 70 -9.44 7.25 -5.31
CA ARG A 70 -10.17 6.81 -6.50
C ARG A 70 -9.21 6.81 -7.68
N THR A 71 -8.95 5.63 -8.24
CA THR A 71 -7.96 5.47 -9.31
C THR A 71 -8.39 6.18 -10.60
N ASP A 72 -9.70 6.27 -10.84
CA ASP A 72 -10.31 6.98 -11.97
C ASP A 72 -10.37 8.51 -11.83
N ALA A 73 -10.07 9.04 -10.65
CA ALA A 73 -10.27 10.45 -10.32
C ALA A 73 -9.02 11.11 -9.71
N LEU A 74 -7.83 10.55 -9.95
CA LEU A 74 -6.59 11.10 -9.39
C LEU A 74 -6.36 12.54 -9.84
N HIS A 75 -6.14 13.43 -8.87
CA HIS A 75 -5.86 14.83 -9.17
C HIS A 75 -4.39 15.04 -9.58
N VAL A 76 -4.15 15.17 -10.88
CA VAL A 76 -2.82 15.51 -11.40
C VAL A 76 -2.78 16.97 -11.86
N SER A 77 -2.10 17.82 -11.07
CA SER A 77 -1.96 19.24 -11.38
C SER A 77 -1.34 19.47 -12.77
N ARG A 78 -1.72 20.56 -13.44
CA ARG A 78 -1.17 20.93 -14.76
C ARG A 78 0.36 21.11 -14.75
N ARG A 79 0.93 21.53 -13.61
CA ARG A 79 2.38 21.62 -13.43
C ARG A 79 3.01 20.23 -13.40
N THR A 80 2.43 19.31 -12.63
CA THR A 80 2.89 17.92 -12.54
C THR A 80 2.83 17.22 -13.89
N ARG A 81 1.70 17.34 -14.62
CA ARG A 81 1.58 16.74 -15.97
C ARG A 81 2.70 17.19 -16.91
N ARG A 82 2.97 18.51 -16.96
CA ARG A 82 4.06 19.06 -17.79
C ARG A 82 5.43 18.56 -17.35
N SER A 83 5.68 18.51 -16.05
CA SER A 83 6.95 18.01 -15.50
C SER A 83 7.19 16.55 -15.87
N LEU A 84 6.18 15.70 -15.77
CA LEU A 84 6.29 14.28 -16.12
C LEU A 84 6.46 14.08 -17.63
N ALA A 85 5.79 14.89 -18.45
CA ALA A 85 5.94 14.83 -19.91
C ALA A 85 7.36 15.18 -20.41
N SER A 86 8.15 15.94 -19.62
CA SER A 86 9.49 16.38 -20.01
C SER A 86 10.62 15.76 -19.19
N CYS A 87 10.33 14.92 -18.20
CA CYS A 87 11.36 14.43 -17.27
C CYS A 87 12.27 13.34 -17.85
N GLY A 88 11.85 12.68 -18.94
CA GLY A 88 12.61 11.56 -19.52
C GLY A 88 12.56 10.27 -18.68
N TRP A 89 11.82 10.26 -17.56
CA TRP A 89 11.74 9.09 -16.70
C TRP A 89 10.95 7.95 -17.32
N THR A 90 11.36 6.72 -16.98
CA THR A 90 10.69 5.48 -17.37
C THR A 90 9.96 4.87 -16.18
N VAL A 91 8.84 4.21 -16.43
CA VAL A 91 8.08 3.48 -15.42
C VAL A 91 8.20 1.98 -15.68
N THR A 92 8.44 1.20 -14.64
CA THR A 92 8.34 -0.27 -14.68
C THR A 92 7.45 -0.79 -13.55
N VAL A 93 7.07 -2.07 -13.64
CA VAL A 93 6.35 -2.79 -12.59
C VAL A 93 7.13 -4.05 -12.26
N ASP A 94 7.28 -4.36 -10.97
CA ASP A 94 7.90 -5.59 -10.47
C ASP A 94 9.34 -5.84 -10.97
N HIS A 95 10.07 -4.78 -11.39
CA HIS A 95 11.45 -4.94 -11.86
C HIS A 95 12.48 -4.86 -10.72
N ALA A 96 12.12 -4.21 -9.60
CA ALA A 96 13.06 -4.00 -8.49
C ALA A 96 12.33 -3.83 -7.15
N PHE A 97 11.45 -4.78 -6.81
CA PHE A 97 10.67 -4.74 -5.57
C PHE A 97 11.56 -4.57 -4.33
N ASP A 98 12.66 -5.31 -4.26
CA ASP A 98 13.66 -5.24 -3.19
C ASP A 98 14.21 -3.81 -3.04
N ARG A 99 14.56 -3.15 -4.15
CA ARG A 99 15.09 -1.79 -4.12
C ARG A 99 14.02 -0.77 -3.72
N VAL A 100 12.77 -0.99 -4.11
CA VAL A 100 11.66 -0.12 -3.73
C VAL A 100 11.37 -0.22 -2.23
N ILE A 101 11.27 -1.43 -1.68
CA ILE A 101 10.99 -1.59 -0.25
C ILE A 101 12.16 -1.10 0.60
N HIS A 102 13.40 -1.31 0.18
CA HIS A 102 14.58 -0.72 0.83
C HIS A 102 14.59 0.81 0.74
N GLY A 103 14.21 1.39 -0.40
CA GLY A 103 14.04 2.83 -0.57
C GLY A 103 12.98 3.41 0.38
N CYS A 104 11.90 2.66 0.63
CA CYS A 104 10.86 3.01 1.59
C CYS A 104 11.31 2.85 3.05
N ALA A 105 12.15 1.86 3.34
CA ALA A 105 12.68 1.59 4.68
C ALA A 105 13.76 2.60 5.09
N GLY A 106 14.43 3.22 4.12
CA GLY A 106 15.51 4.19 4.34
C GLY A 106 15.09 5.38 5.21
N ALA A 107 16.03 5.90 5.99
CA ALA A 107 15.79 7.03 6.88
C ALA A 107 15.33 8.26 6.08
N ARG A 108 14.11 8.73 6.34
CA ARG A 108 13.73 10.10 5.97
C ARG A 108 14.67 11.04 6.68
N ALA A 109 15.17 12.06 5.99
CA ALA A 109 16.28 12.92 6.43
C ALA A 109 16.15 13.53 7.85
N ASN A 110 15.00 13.42 8.52
CA ASN A 110 14.70 13.97 9.84
C ASN A 110 13.91 13.04 10.80
N GLU A 111 13.78 11.72 10.58
CA GLU A 111 12.93 10.84 11.41
C GLU A 111 13.69 9.67 12.08
N ARG A 112 13.19 9.26 13.25
CA ARG A 112 13.62 8.07 14.02
C ARG A 112 13.15 6.80 13.29
N GLY A 113 13.85 6.43 12.22
CA GLY A 113 13.60 5.19 11.49
C GLY A 113 12.22 5.13 10.82
N THR A 114 11.97 4.02 10.13
CA THR A 114 10.66 3.71 9.53
C THR A 114 10.10 2.46 10.23
N TRP A 115 8.79 2.23 10.14
CA TRP A 115 8.15 1.00 10.65
C TRP A 115 8.51 -0.25 9.82
N ILE A 116 9.22 -0.07 8.71
CA ILE A 116 9.60 -1.15 7.79
C ILE A 116 10.88 -1.80 8.33
N SER A 117 10.70 -2.70 9.29
CA SER A 117 11.78 -3.53 9.86
C SER A 117 12.23 -4.63 8.90
N PRO A 118 13.36 -5.32 9.16
CA PRO A 118 13.76 -6.49 8.37
C PRO A 118 12.68 -7.58 8.26
N ASP A 119 11.93 -7.83 9.33
CA ASP A 119 10.85 -8.82 9.33
C ASP A 119 9.70 -8.41 8.40
N MET A 120 9.33 -7.12 8.42
CA MET A 120 8.36 -6.58 7.47
C MET A 120 8.88 -6.72 6.05
N MET A 121 10.12 -6.31 5.77
CA MET A 121 10.72 -6.45 4.43
C MET A 121 10.65 -7.90 3.92
N GLN A 122 11.04 -8.87 4.74
CA GLN A 122 10.98 -10.28 4.39
C GLN A 122 9.56 -10.77 4.13
N ALA A 123 8.58 -10.31 4.92
CA ALA A 123 7.18 -10.69 4.75
C ALA A 123 6.60 -10.18 3.41
N TYR A 124 6.84 -8.92 3.05
CA TYR A 124 6.38 -8.38 1.76
C TYR A 124 7.17 -8.92 0.57
N GLN A 125 8.46 -9.24 0.74
CA GLN A 125 9.22 -9.96 -0.29
C GLN A 125 8.61 -11.34 -0.54
N THR A 126 8.20 -12.04 0.51
CA THR A 126 7.52 -13.34 0.38
C THR A 126 6.18 -13.20 -0.36
N LEU A 127 5.41 -12.13 -0.11
CA LEU A 127 4.20 -11.83 -0.86
C LEU A 127 4.52 -11.50 -2.33
N HIS A 128 5.60 -10.78 -2.60
CA HIS A 128 6.02 -10.45 -3.95
C HIS A 128 6.41 -11.70 -4.75
N ASP A 129 7.20 -12.60 -4.15
CA ASP A 129 7.62 -13.85 -4.77
C ASP A 129 6.43 -14.77 -5.11
N ARG A 130 5.33 -14.65 -4.35
CA ARG A 130 4.06 -15.34 -4.60
C ARG A 130 3.18 -14.65 -5.65
N GLY A 131 3.52 -13.42 -6.04
CA GLY A 131 2.76 -12.59 -6.97
C GLY A 131 1.55 -11.88 -6.35
N ASP A 132 1.56 -11.67 -5.03
CA ASP A 132 0.53 -10.97 -4.28
C ASP A 132 0.90 -9.51 -3.96
N ALA A 133 2.21 -9.20 -3.85
CA ALA A 133 2.71 -7.83 -3.67
C ALA A 133 3.43 -7.34 -4.92
N HIS A 134 3.24 -6.06 -5.24
CA HIS A 134 3.74 -5.45 -6.46
C HIS A 134 4.37 -4.10 -6.21
N SER A 135 5.35 -3.76 -7.04
CA SER A 135 6.02 -2.46 -7.03
C SER A 135 5.86 -1.74 -8.36
N VAL A 136 5.87 -0.41 -8.30
CA VAL A 136 6.01 0.48 -9.45
C VAL A 136 7.27 1.29 -9.23
N GLU A 137 8.18 1.23 -10.20
CA GLU A 137 9.48 1.88 -10.15
C GLU A 137 9.55 3.06 -11.13
N ILE A 138 10.20 4.14 -10.70
CA ILE A 138 10.51 5.29 -11.55
C ILE A 138 12.01 5.37 -11.77
N TRP A 139 12.41 5.38 -13.03
CA TRP A 139 13.80 5.34 -13.47
C TRP A 139 14.19 6.61 -14.20
N ASP A 140 15.36 7.14 -13.88
CA ASP A 140 16.09 8.11 -14.68
C ASP A 140 17.30 7.38 -15.27
N ASP A 141 17.18 6.95 -16.53
CA ASP A 141 18.00 5.92 -17.15
C ASP A 141 18.11 4.65 -16.29
N VAL A 142 19.26 4.44 -15.64
CA VAL A 142 19.55 3.27 -14.78
C VAL A 142 19.34 3.56 -13.28
N HIS A 143 19.03 4.81 -12.92
CA HIS A 143 18.91 5.24 -11.54
C HIS A 143 17.46 5.15 -11.08
N LEU A 144 17.22 4.44 -9.97
CA LEU A 144 15.91 4.38 -9.34
C LEU A 144 15.66 5.67 -8.57
N VAL A 145 14.79 6.54 -9.10
CA VAL A 145 14.54 7.88 -8.56
C VAL A 145 13.31 7.98 -7.66
N GLY A 146 12.47 6.94 -7.65
CA GLY A 146 11.35 6.78 -6.73
C GLY A 146 10.62 5.48 -6.98
N GLY A 147 9.66 5.17 -6.12
CA GLY A 147 8.83 3.98 -6.25
C GLY A 147 7.75 3.89 -5.20
N ILE A 148 6.81 2.99 -5.42
CA ILE A 148 5.71 2.63 -4.52
C ILE A 148 5.53 1.12 -4.56
N TYR A 149 5.19 0.50 -3.44
CA TYR A 149 4.80 -0.91 -3.41
C TYR A 149 3.49 -1.10 -2.64
N GLY A 150 2.83 -2.22 -2.89
CA GLY A 150 1.58 -2.57 -2.23
C GLY A 150 1.17 -4.02 -2.45
N VAL A 151 0.03 -4.39 -1.88
CA VAL A 151 -0.54 -5.74 -1.96
C VAL A 151 -1.83 -5.70 -2.77
N ALA A 152 -1.95 -6.61 -3.73
CA ALA A 152 -3.16 -6.80 -4.52
C ALA A 152 -3.98 -7.97 -3.95
N VAL A 153 -5.25 -7.72 -3.64
CA VAL A 153 -6.20 -8.75 -3.22
C VAL A 153 -7.46 -8.62 -4.04
N GLY A 154 -7.67 -9.54 -4.97
CA GLY A 154 -8.70 -9.42 -6.01
C GLY A 154 -8.53 -8.11 -6.79
N LYS A 155 -9.54 -7.24 -6.78
CA LYS A 155 -9.50 -5.89 -7.38
C LYS A 155 -9.30 -4.74 -6.39
N LEU A 156 -8.83 -5.04 -5.18
CA LEU A 156 -8.34 -4.06 -4.22
C LEU A 156 -6.81 -4.00 -4.30
N PHE A 157 -6.27 -2.78 -4.29
CA PHE A 157 -4.83 -2.58 -4.11
C PHE A 157 -4.58 -1.76 -2.85
N CYS A 158 -3.81 -2.31 -1.92
CA CYS A 158 -3.40 -1.64 -0.69
C CYS A 158 -1.97 -1.13 -0.85
N GLY A 159 -1.81 0.19 -0.99
CA GLY A 159 -0.49 0.81 -1.12
C GLY A 159 0.19 0.89 0.23
N GLU A 160 1.38 0.32 0.38
CA GLU A 160 2.04 0.21 1.68
C GLU A 160 2.93 1.41 1.97
N SER A 161 3.86 1.69 1.06
CA SER A 161 4.76 2.82 1.19
C SER A 161 5.34 3.23 -0.16
N MET A 162 5.84 4.46 -0.20
CA MET A 162 6.50 5.04 -1.36
C MET A 162 7.68 5.89 -0.92
N PHE A 163 8.65 6.04 -1.82
CA PHE A 163 9.83 6.85 -1.58
C PHE A 163 10.18 7.71 -2.80
N SER A 164 10.98 8.75 -2.54
CA SER A 164 11.46 9.69 -3.55
C SER A 164 12.94 9.92 -3.31
N ALA A 165 13.79 9.40 -4.18
CA ALA A 165 15.22 9.71 -4.18
C ALA A 165 15.51 11.04 -4.90
N VAL A 166 14.72 11.35 -5.94
CA VAL A 166 14.69 12.67 -6.60
C VAL A 166 13.33 13.32 -6.37
N SER A 167 13.29 14.64 -6.27
CA SER A 167 12.05 15.40 -6.06
C SER A 167 10.98 15.05 -7.09
N GLY A 168 9.83 14.57 -6.63
CA GLY A 168 8.71 14.18 -7.48
C GLY A 168 8.65 12.70 -7.86
N GLY A 169 9.67 11.90 -7.55
CA GLY A 169 9.71 10.45 -7.82
C GLY A 169 8.55 9.67 -7.20
N SER A 170 8.26 9.85 -5.90
CA SER A 170 7.13 9.16 -5.25
C SER A 170 5.77 9.55 -5.84
N LYS A 171 5.60 10.83 -6.18
CA LYS A 171 4.40 11.34 -6.84
C LYS A 171 4.23 10.76 -8.24
N ALA A 172 5.32 10.64 -9.00
CA ALA A 172 5.32 10.01 -10.31
C ALA A 172 4.93 8.53 -10.21
N ALA A 173 5.45 7.82 -9.21
CA ALA A 173 5.12 6.42 -8.93
C ALA A 173 3.64 6.23 -8.59
N LEU A 174 3.09 7.06 -7.69
CA LEU A 174 1.67 7.04 -7.34
C LEU A 174 0.76 7.32 -8.56
N ILE A 175 1.13 8.30 -9.38
CA ILE A 175 0.37 8.63 -10.60
C ILE A 175 0.35 7.45 -11.57
N ALA A 176 1.50 6.85 -11.83
CA ALA A 176 1.59 5.70 -12.73
C ALA A 176 0.86 4.47 -12.18
N LEU A 177 0.97 4.21 -10.87
CA LEU A 177 0.21 3.14 -10.21
C LEU A 177 -1.30 3.35 -10.37
N CYS A 178 -1.82 4.54 -10.06
CA CYS A 178 -3.25 4.82 -10.21
C CYS A 178 -3.73 4.69 -11.66
N ALA A 179 -2.93 5.14 -12.64
CA ALA A 179 -3.25 4.98 -14.06
C ALA A 179 -3.33 3.49 -14.44
N LEU A 180 -2.35 2.69 -14.04
CA LEU A 180 -2.32 1.24 -14.26
C LEU A 180 -3.52 0.54 -13.59
N LEU A 181 -3.81 0.90 -12.34
CA LEU A 181 -4.95 0.36 -11.59
C LEU A 181 -6.27 0.69 -12.27
N ALA A 182 -6.46 1.94 -12.71
CA ALA A 182 -7.67 2.37 -13.41
C ALA A 182 -7.86 1.61 -14.73
N GLU A 183 -6.80 1.50 -15.55
CA GLU A 183 -6.82 0.72 -16.80
C GLU A 183 -7.21 -0.75 -16.55
N ARG A 184 -6.75 -1.31 -15.43
CA ARG A 184 -6.98 -2.72 -15.07
C ARG A 184 -8.24 -2.94 -14.24
N GLY A 185 -9.08 -1.92 -14.07
CA GLY A 185 -10.35 -2.03 -13.36
C GLY A 185 -10.23 -2.22 -11.85
N TYR A 186 -9.17 -1.74 -11.23
CA TYR A 186 -9.05 -1.60 -9.77
C TYR A 186 -9.57 -0.21 -9.40
N PRO A 187 -10.75 -0.07 -8.79
CA PRO A 187 -11.39 1.24 -8.60
C PRO A 187 -10.83 2.03 -7.41
N LEU A 188 -10.12 1.36 -6.49
CA LEU A 188 -9.61 1.95 -5.26
C LEU A 188 -8.17 1.54 -5.01
N LEU A 189 -7.38 2.52 -4.57
CA LEU A 189 -6.09 2.34 -3.93
C LEU A 189 -6.27 2.72 -2.44
N ASP A 190 -6.13 1.74 -1.55
CA ASP A 190 -6.11 1.98 -0.10
C ASP A 190 -4.78 2.61 0.30
N ALA A 191 -4.86 3.73 1.02
CA ALA A 191 -3.72 4.49 1.53
C ALA A 191 -3.76 4.62 3.07
N GLN A 192 -4.57 3.78 3.71
CA GLN A 192 -4.70 3.59 5.15
C GLN A 192 -5.02 4.87 5.95
N VAL A 193 -3.99 5.64 6.28
CA VAL A 193 -4.08 6.79 7.19
C VAL A 193 -3.82 8.08 6.43
N THR A 194 -4.76 9.01 6.56
CA THR A 194 -4.70 10.31 5.90
C THR A 194 -3.53 11.14 6.42
N ASN A 195 -2.85 11.80 5.49
CA ASN A 195 -1.90 12.86 5.80
C ASN A 195 -2.00 13.99 4.76
N PRO A 196 -1.50 15.21 5.07
CA PRO A 196 -1.59 16.35 4.17
C PRO A 196 -0.98 16.12 2.78
N HIS A 197 0.07 15.29 2.69
CA HIS A 197 0.72 14.97 1.42
C HIS A 197 -0.20 14.15 0.51
N LEU A 198 -0.85 13.10 1.03
CA LEU A 198 -1.80 12.27 0.27
C LEU A 198 -3.02 13.08 -0.17
N VAL A 199 -3.57 13.91 0.71
CA VAL A 199 -4.71 14.79 0.38
C VAL A 199 -4.35 15.75 -0.75
N SER A 200 -3.13 16.32 -0.74
CA SER A 200 -2.66 17.18 -1.83
C SER A 200 -2.54 16.47 -3.18
N MET A 201 -2.52 15.13 -3.18
CA MET A 201 -2.49 14.28 -4.37
C MET A 201 -3.87 13.73 -4.76
N GLY A 202 -4.93 14.11 -4.01
CA GLY A 202 -6.31 13.70 -4.31
C GLY A 202 -6.83 12.52 -3.49
N ALA A 203 -6.16 12.15 -2.40
CA ALA A 203 -6.73 11.19 -1.45
C ALA A 203 -7.99 11.77 -0.79
N ILE A 204 -8.91 10.87 -0.45
CA ILE A 204 -10.14 11.19 0.27
C ILE A 204 -10.28 10.27 1.48
N ASP A 205 -10.99 10.77 2.50
CA ASP A 205 -11.43 9.95 3.63
C ASP A 205 -12.75 9.26 3.30
N MET A 206 -12.81 7.96 3.57
CA MET A 206 -13.99 7.13 3.43
C MET A 206 -14.35 6.55 4.81
N PRO A 207 -15.61 6.60 5.28
CA PRO A 207 -16.00 5.92 6.51
C PRO A 207 -15.62 4.44 6.45
N ARG A 208 -15.07 3.90 7.54
CA ARG A 208 -14.58 2.51 7.59
C ARG A 208 -15.63 1.51 7.11
N GLU A 209 -16.89 1.67 7.51
CA GLU A 209 -17.98 0.78 7.06
C GLU A 209 -18.14 0.79 5.53
N ALA A 210 -18.09 1.97 4.90
CA ALA A 210 -18.15 2.09 3.44
C ALA A 210 -16.91 1.48 2.78
N PHE A 211 -15.73 1.63 3.38
CA PHE A 211 -14.51 0.99 2.90
C PHE A 211 -14.59 -0.54 2.99
N LEU A 212 -15.03 -1.11 4.11
CA LEU A 212 -15.16 -2.56 4.30
C LEU A 212 -16.14 -3.19 3.30
N ALA A 213 -17.25 -2.51 3.00
CA ALA A 213 -18.17 -2.96 1.96
C ALA A 213 -17.50 -3.02 0.56
N ARG A 214 -16.55 -2.12 0.29
CA ARG A 214 -15.74 -2.16 -0.95
C ARG A 214 -14.71 -3.28 -0.89
N VAL A 215 -14.04 -3.49 0.25
CA VAL A 215 -13.08 -4.58 0.44
C VAL A 215 -13.74 -5.93 0.19
N GLU A 216 -14.90 -6.20 0.81
CA GLU A 216 -15.64 -7.45 0.64
C GLU A 216 -15.96 -7.71 -0.84
N ALA A 217 -16.48 -6.70 -1.54
CA ALA A 217 -16.83 -6.83 -2.96
C ALA A 217 -15.61 -7.00 -3.88
N LEU A 218 -14.51 -6.26 -3.61
CA LEU A 218 -13.35 -6.22 -4.49
C LEU A 218 -12.39 -7.39 -4.27
N SER A 219 -12.19 -7.81 -3.02
CA SER A 219 -11.27 -8.89 -2.67
C SER A 219 -11.76 -10.28 -3.10
N ALA A 220 -13.06 -10.43 -3.32
CA ALA A 220 -13.68 -11.66 -3.83
C ALA A 220 -13.61 -11.82 -5.36
N ILE A 221 -13.10 -10.82 -6.09
CA ILE A 221 -12.96 -10.90 -7.55
C ILE A 221 -11.70 -11.68 -7.90
N ASP A 222 -11.87 -12.81 -8.57
CA ASP A 222 -10.74 -13.60 -9.07
C ASP A 222 -9.95 -12.82 -10.12
N VAL A 223 -8.65 -12.73 -9.90
CA VAL A 223 -7.69 -12.15 -10.85
C VAL A 223 -6.73 -13.26 -11.29
N PRO A 224 -6.54 -13.48 -12.60
CA PRO A 224 -5.63 -14.51 -13.08
C PRO A 224 -4.20 -14.33 -12.54
N SER A 225 -3.56 -15.44 -12.17
CA SER A 225 -2.16 -15.43 -11.76
C SER A 225 -1.30 -14.80 -12.87
N GLY A 226 -0.39 -13.91 -12.46
CA GLY A 226 0.46 -13.19 -13.41
C GLY A 226 -0.21 -12.02 -14.13
N ALA A 227 -1.40 -11.58 -13.72
CA ALA A 227 -2.02 -10.37 -14.26
C ALA A 227 -1.12 -9.13 -14.19
N TRP A 228 -0.15 -9.11 -13.26
CA TRP A 228 0.85 -8.05 -13.08
C TRP A 228 2.08 -8.17 -13.98
N ARG A 229 2.30 -9.34 -14.60
CA ARG A 229 3.38 -9.55 -15.57
C ARG A 229 3.14 -8.73 -16.83
N ASP A 230 4.23 -8.30 -17.45
CA ASP A 230 4.25 -7.55 -18.71
C ASP A 230 3.42 -6.25 -18.71
N ALA A 231 3.12 -5.70 -17.52
CA ALA A 231 2.51 -4.39 -17.40
C ALA A 231 3.38 -3.35 -18.10
N LYS A 232 2.76 -2.53 -18.95
CA LYS A 232 3.41 -1.40 -19.64
C LYS A 232 2.89 -0.10 -19.04
N PRO A 233 3.27 0.24 -17.81
CA PRO A 233 2.77 1.44 -17.16
C PRO A 233 3.25 2.68 -17.90
N SER A 234 2.43 3.72 -17.88
CA SER A 234 2.82 5.06 -18.28
C SER A 234 2.34 6.06 -17.22
N PHE A 235 2.89 7.26 -17.21
CA PHE A 235 2.42 8.29 -16.28
C PHE A 235 0.97 8.71 -16.56
N LEU A 236 0.59 8.78 -17.82
CA LEU A 236 -0.70 9.29 -18.29
C LEU A 236 -1.01 8.63 -19.64
N THR A 237 -2.24 8.21 -19.84
CA THR A 237 -2.82 7.90 -21.16
C THR A 237 -3.30 9.18 -21.86
#